data_AF-A0A1I6LHS4-F1
#
_entry.id   AF-A0A1I6LHS4-F1
#
_cell.length_a   1.000
_cell.length_b   1.000
_cell.length_c   1.000
_cell.angle_alpha   90.00
_cell.angle_beta   90.00
_cell.angle_gamma   90.00
#
_symmetry.space_group_name_H-M   'P 1'
#
loop_
_entity.id
_entity.type
_entity.pdbx_description
1 polymer ?
#
loop_
_entity_poly.entity_id
_entity_poly.type
_entity_poly.pdbx_seq_one_letter_code
_entity_poly.pdbx_strand_id
1 'polypeptide(L)'
;MKKLIIHGNPGVRKGGVIEYDGEEWNVFAVNVQGEWHGPEEPQLWCTIGKDDEHETFKYQDYIPMHLETENVDAEAVDVIRRKAEA
;
A
#
# COMPACT_ATOMS: atom_id res chain seq x y z
N MET A 1 -9.86 -1.93 -4.88
CA MET A 1 -8.95 -1.70 -3.74
C MET A 1 -8.41 -3.04 -3.33
N LYS A 2 -7.15 -3.10 -2.92
CA LYS A 2 -6.52 -4.33 -2.46
C LYS A 2 -5.55 -4.06 -1.32
N LYS A 3 -5.17 -5.12 -0.61
CA LYS A 3 -4.13 -5.13 0.40
C LYS A 3 -2.84 -5.59 -0.27
N LEU A 4 -1.86 -4.69 -0.34
CA LEU A 4 -0.52 -5.03 -0.81
C LEU A 4 0.40 -5.11 0.40
N ILE A 5 0.91 -6.31 0.69
CA ILE A 5 1.90 -6.53 1.74
C ILE A 5 3.27 -6.53 1.07
N ILE A 6 4.11 -5.58 1.45
CA ILE A 6 5.44 -5.42 0.91
C ILE A 6 6.45 -5.88 1.95
N HIS A 7 7.30 -6.83 1.58
CA HIS A 7 8.45 -7.26 2.37
C HIS A 7 9.60 -6.29 2.12
N GLY A 8 10.07 -5.61 3.18
CA GLY A 8 11.07 -4.55 3.08
C GLY A 8 10.45 -3.14 2.95
N ASN A 9 11.27 -2.16 2.62
CA ASN A 9 10.85 -0.75 2.58
C ASN A 9 11.24 -0.06 1.25
N PRO A 10 10.35 -0.06 0.24
CA PRO A 10 10.55 0.70 -1.00
C PRO A 10 10.38 2.22 -0.83
N GLY A 11 10.04 2.71 0.38
CA GLY A 11 9.82 4.12 0.65
C GLY A 11 8.39 4.59 0.36
N VAL A 12 7.42 3.67 0.37
CA VAL A 12 6.00 3.94 0.18
C VAL A 12 5.42 4.73 1.35
N ARG A 13 4.55 5.70 1.05
CA ARG A 13 3.85 6.52 2.04
C ARG A 13 2.39 6.70 1.66
N LYS A 14 1.56 6.98 2.67
CA LYS A 14 0.15 7.35 2.48
C LYS A 14 0.01 8.59 1.58
N GLY A 15 -0.90 8.52 0.62
CA GLY A 15 -1.12 9.54 -0.41
C GLY A 15 -0.09 9.50 -1.54
N GLY A 16 0.79 8.49 -1.59
CA GLY A 16 1.70 8.26 -2.70
C GLY A 16 1.05 7.51 -3.86
N VAL A 17 1.79 7.42 -4.97
CA VAL A 17 1.47 6.59 -6.14
C VAL A 17 2.60 5.60 -6.32
N ILE A 18 2.25 4.34 -6.52
CA ILE A 18 3.18 3.24 -6.81
C ILE A 18 2.82 2.60 -8.14
N GLU A 19 3.81 2.04 -8.82
CA GLU A 19 3.61 1.10 -9.92
C GLU A 19 3.85 -0.32 -9.39
N TYR A 20 2.90 -1.20 -9.67
CA TYR A 20 2.95 -2.61 -9.31
C TYR A 20 2.18 -3.41 -10.36
N ASP A 21 2.78 -4.50 -10.84
CA ASP A 21 2.21 -5.38 -11.88
C ASP A 21 1.90 -4.63 -13.19
N GLY A 22 2.74 -3.65 -13.54
CA GLY A 22 2.57 -2.81 -14.74
C GLY A 22 1.41 -1.81 -14.65
N GLU A 23 0.84 -1.60 -13.47
CA GLU A 23 -0.26 -0.67 -13.23
C GLU A 23 0.06 0.34 -12.13
N GLU A 24 -0.43 1.58 -12.28
CA GLU A 24 -0.38 2.60 -11.24
C GLU A 24 -1.49 2.40 -10.19
N TRP A 25 -1.12 2.59 -8.93
CA TRP A 25 -1.98 2.47 -7.77
C TRP A 25 -1.78 3.62 -6.79
N ASN A 26 -2.88 4.14 -6.25
CA ASN A 26 -2.86 5.11 -5.16
C ASN A 26 -2.72 4.40 -3.81
N VAL A 27 -1.86 4.93 -2.94
CA VAL A 27 -1.62 4.38 -1.61
C VAL A 27 -2.51 5.09 -0.58
N PHE A 28 -3.57 4.42 -0.15
CA PHE A 28 -4.56 4.98 0.77
C PHE A 28 -4.16 4.87 2.25
N ALA A 29 -3.48 3.78 2.62
CA ALA A 29 -2.99 3.56 3.98
C ALA A 29 -1.70 2.75 3.94
N VAL A 30 -0.86 2.94 4.95
CA VAL A 30 0.39 2.19 5.17
C VAL A 30 0.48 1.88 6.66
N ASN A 31 0.60 0.60 7.01
CA ASN A 31 0.89 0.15 8.37
C ASN A 31 2.23 -0.59 8.37
N VAL A 32 3.18 -0.16 9.19
CA VAL A 32 4.47 -0.86 9.35
C VAL A 32 4.27 -1.99 10.37
N GLN A 33 4.66 -3.21 10.00
CA GLN A 33 4.61 -4.39 10.85
C GLN A 33 6.03 -4.84 11.19
N GLY A 34 6.20 -5.40 12.39
CA GLY A 34 7.48 -5.94 12.83
C GLY A 34 8.46 -4.91 13.39
N GLU A 35 8.02 -3.69 13.73
CA GLU A 35 8.92 -2.66 14.31
C GLU A 35 9.48 -3.05 15.69
N TRP A 36 8.85 -3.98 16.40
CA TRP A 36 9.27 -4.44 17.72
C TRP A 36 9.32 -5.97 17.77
N HIS A 37 10.50 -6.53 18.08
CA HIS A 37 10.79 -7.98 18.00
C HIS A 37 10.35 -8.64 16.68
N GLY A 38 10.40 -7.89 15.58
CA GLY A 38 10.06 -8.40 14.27
C GLY A 38 11.26 -8.99 13.52
N PRO A 39 11.03 -9.41 12.26
CA PRO A 39 12.08 -9.86 11.34
C PRO A 39 13.13 -8.75 11.06
N GLU A 40 14.24 -9.13 10.41
CA GLU A 40 15.31 -8.20 10.04
C GLU A 40 14.82 -7.04 9.15
N GLU A 41 13.85 -7.31 8.27
CA GLU A 41 13.21 -6.31 7.43
C GLU A 41 11.72 -6.15 7.79
N PRO A 42 11.20 -4.90 7.86
CA PRO A 42 9.80 -4.66 8.19
C PRO A 42 8.87 -5.14 7.07
N GLN A 43 7.61 -5.36 7.41
CA GLN A 43 6.54 -5.60 6.42
C GLN A 43 5.61 -4.39 6.35
N LEU A 44 5.43 -3.81 5.17
CA LEU A 44 4.49 -2.71 4.96
C LEU A 44 3.15 -3.26 4.49
N TRP A 45 2.11 -3.08 5.29
CA TRP A 45 0.75 -3.43 4.92
C TRP A 45 0.06 -2.20 4.33
N CYS A 46 -0.04 -2.16 3.01
CA CYS A 46 -0.60 -1.05 2.26
C CYS A 46 -2.04 -1.37 1.86
N THR A 47 -2.94 -0.39 1.99
CA THR A 47 -4.22 -0.40 1.25
C THR A 47 -4.01 0.43 0.01
N ILE A 48 -4.17 -0.18 -1.16
CA ILE A 48 -4.02 0.49 -2.45
C ILE A 48 -5.32 0.42 -3.26
N GLY A 49 -5.52 1.37 -4.16
CA GLY A 49 -6.68 1.39 -5.04
C GLY A 49 -6.54 2.37 -6.19
N LYS A 50 -7.55 2.38 -7.06
CA LYS A 50 -7.65 3.33 -8.17
C LYS A 50 -8.26 4.65 -7.69
N ASP A 51 -8.12 5.70 -8.49
CA ASP A 51 -8.55 7.06 -8.10
C ASP A 51 -10.04 7.15 -7.77
N ASP A 52 -10.88 6.42 -8.50
CA ASP A 52 -12.33 6.33 -8.31
C ASP A 52 -12.74 5.67 -6.99
N GLU A 53 -11.83 4.89 -6.37
CA GLU A 53 -12.08 4.19 -5.10
C GLU A 53 -11.78 5.04 -3.87
N HIS A 54 -11.29 6.27 -4.06
CA HIS A 54 -10.88 7.15 -2.96
C HIS A 54 -12.04 7.45 -2.00
N GLU A 55 -13.23 7.76 -2.50
CA GLU A 55 -14.39 8.04 -1.63
C GLU A 55 -14.87 6.77 -0.91
N THR A 56 -14.83 5.60 -1.56
CA THR A 56 -15.12 4.31 -0.92
C THR A 56 -14.16 4.03 0.23
N PHE A 57 -12.86 4.28 0.04
CA PHE A 57 -11.87 4.16 1.11
C PHE A 57 -12.16 5.13 2.26
N LYS A 58 -12.41 6.39 1.93
CA LYS A 58 -12.59 7.50 2.88
C LYS A 58 -13.85 7.33 3.75
N TYR A 59 -14.97 6.91 3.17
CA TYR A 59 -16.19 6.61 3.92
C TYR A 59 -16.22 5.20 4.51
N GLN A 60 -15.16 4.41 4.29
CA GLN A 60 -15.08 3.01 4.71
C GLN A 60 -16.27 2.17 4.21
N ASP A 61 -16.74 2.45 2.99
CA ASP A 61 -17.86 1.76 2.35
C ASP A 61 -17.41 0.44 1.70
N TYR A 62 -16.72 -0.39 2.47
CA TYR A 62 -16.21 -1.69 2.07
C TYR A 62 -15.93 -2.55 3.30
N ILE A 63 -15.85 -3.86 3.11
CA ILE A 63 -15.47 -4.80 4.16
C ILE A 63 -13.97 -5.08 4.03
N PRO A 64 -13.11 -4.65 4.98
CA PRO A 64 -11.66 -4.82 4.85
C PRO A 64 -11.20 -6.27 4.68
N MET A 65 -11.94 -7.24 5.25
CA MET A 65 -11.64 -8.68 5.15
C MET A 65 -11.95 -9.27 3.77
N HIS A 66 -12.71 -8.57 2.93
CA HIS A 66 -13.03 -9.01 1.57
C HIS A 66 -12.06 -8.46 0.51
N LEU A 67 -11.14 -7.58 0.91
CA LEU A 67 -10.14 -7.08 -0.02
C LEU A 67 -9.15 -8.19 -0.38
N GLU A 68 -8.91 -8.34 -1.68
CA GLU A 68 -7.83 -9.20 -2.17
C GLU A 68 -6.50 -8.78 -1.54
N THR A 69 -5.70 -9.77 -1.16
CA THR A 69 -4.41 -9.56 -0.50
C THR A 69 -3.31 -10.21 -1.32
N GLU A 70 -2.32 -9.42 -1.68
CA GLU A 70 -1.12 -9.85 -2.41
C GLU A 70 0.13 -9.55 -1.59
N ASN A 71 1.16 -10.38 -1.74
CA ASN A 71 2.45 -10.22 -1.07
C ASN A 71 3.56 -10.10 -2.11
N VAL A 72 4.44 -9.13 -1.93
CA VAL A 72 5.51 -8.80 -2.87
C VAL A 72 6.77 -8.34 -2.14
N ASP A 73 7.92 -8.49 -2.78
CA ASP A 73 9.16 -7.90 -2.29
C ASP A 73 9.24 -6.40 -2.63
N ALA A 74 9.99 -5.64 -1.84
CA ALA A 74 10.20 -4.21 -2.07
C ALA A 74 10.76 -3.89 -3.46
N GLU A 75 11.54 -4.80 -4.06
CA GLU A 75 12.14 -4.64 -5.38
C GLU A 75 11.11 -4.70 -6.52
N ALA A 76 9.92 -5.25 -6.27
CA ALA A 76 8.84 -5.36 -7.25
C ALA A 76 7.91 -4.14 -7.26
N VAL A 77 8.18 -3.13 -6.44
CA VAL A 77 7.33 -1.95 -6.28
C VAL A 77 8.11 -0.69 -6.58
N ASP A 78 7.69 0.03 -7.62
CA ASP A 78 8.29 1.31 -8.01
C ASP A 78 7.48 2.48 -7.42
N VAL A 79 8.15 3.35 -6.66
CA VAL A 79 7.49 4.52 -6.06
C VAL A 79 7.54 5.71 -7.01
N ILE A 80 6.48 5.89 -7.78
CA ILE A 80 6.32 7.01 -8.73
C ILE A 80 6.18 8.34 -7.99
N ARG A 81 5.40 8.37 -6.90
CA ARG A 81 5.19 9.59 -6.10
C ARG A 81 5.14 9.26 -4.62
N ARG A 82 6.01 9.88 -3.81
CA ARG A 82 6.05 9.61 -2.36
C ARG A 82 4.97 10.32 -1.55
N LYS A 83 4.44 11.45 -1.99
CA LYS A 83 3.37 12.17 -1.27
C LYS A 83 2.62 13.01 -2.28
N ALA A 84 1.30 12.88 -2.35
CA ALA A 84 0.44 13.92 -2.88
C ALA A 84 0.68 15.15 -2.00
N GLU A 85 1.43 16.13 -2.52
CA GLU A 85 1.48 17.46 -1.92
C GLU A 85 0.04 17.97 -1.82
N ALA A 86 -0.37 18.33 -0.62
CA ALA A 86 -1.55 19.11 -0.34
C ALA A 86 -1.09 20.54 -0.03
#